data_AF-A0A2T2TSK6-F1
#
_entry.id   AF-A0A2T2TSK6-F1
#
_cell.length_a   1.000
_cell.length_b   1.000
_cell.length_c   1.000
_cell.angle_alpha   90.00
_cell.angle_beta   90.00
_cell.angle_gamma   90.00
#
_symmetry.space_group_name_H-M   'P 1'
#
loop_
_entity.id
_entity.type
_entity.pdbx_description
1 polymer ?
#
loop_
_entity_poly.entity_id
_entity_poly.type
_entity_poly.pdbx_seq_one_letter_code
_entity_poly.pdbx_strand_id
1 'polypeptide(L)'
;MQSTLRELEALARETGTPEDVVLARALREGTRHLRREQVLDRYLRKEIAREEAIRQAGLYWVKQAERQERAVEEDIEWAQKM
;
A
#
# COMPACT_ATOMS: atom_id res chain seq x y z
N MET A 1 -9.50 -0.66 -17.92
CA MET A 1 -10.32 0.56 -17.80
C MET A 1 -11.81 0.27 -17.82
N GLN A 2 -12.35 -0.46 -18.82
CA GLN A 2 -13.79 -0.82 -18.83
C GLN A 2 -14.22 -1.65 -17.61
N SER A 3 -13.35 -2.53 -17.10
CA SER A 3 -13.61 -3.27 -15.85
C SER A 3 -13.74 -2.35 -14.64
N THR A 4 -12.81 -1.41 -14.47
CA THR A 4 -12.79 -0.44 -13.35
C THR A 4 -14.00 0.48 -13.36
N LEU A 5 -14.48 0.90 -14.52
CA LEU A 5 -15.71 1.69 -14.63
C LEU A 5 -16.94 0.89 -14.17
N ARG A 6 -17.05 -0.38 -14.57
CA ARG A 6 -18.13 -1.26 -14.10
C ARG A 6 -18.08 -1.50 -12.59
N GLU A 7 -16.89 -1.61 -12.02
CA GLU A 7 -16.70 -1.72 -10.57
C GLU A 7 -17.11 -0.44 -9.83
N LEU A 8 -16.77 0.74 -10.38
CA LEU A 8 -17.21 2.02 -9.83
C LEU A 8 -18.75 2.16 -9.87
N GLU A 9 -19.39 1.81 -10.99
CA GLU A 9 -20.85 1.80 -11.14
C GLU A 9 -21.51 0.82 -10.17
N ALA A 10 -20.95 -0.39 -10.01
CA ALA A 10 -21.45 -1.36 -9.04
C ALA A 10 -21.35 -0.82 -7.61
N LEU A 11 -20.20 -0.27 -7.24
CA LEU A 11 -19.96 0.30 -5.91
C LEU A 11 -20.86 1.51 -5.64
N ALA A 12 -21.08 2.38 -6.63
CA ALA A 12 -22.00 3.50 -6.54
C ALA A 12 -23.45 3.04 -6.29
N ARG A 13 -23.91 2.02 -7.03
CA ARG A 13 -25.23 1.41 -6.84
C ARG A 13 -25.39 0.77 -5.47
N GLU A 14 -24.41 -0.03 -5.03
CA GLU A 14 -24.44 -0.75 -3.76
C GLU A 14 -24.42 0.19 -2.54
N THR A 15 -23.69 1.30 -2.65
CA THR A 15 -23.53 2.26 -1.54
C THR A 15 -24.51 3.43 -1.60
N GLY A 16 -25.33 3.53 -2.65
CA GLY A 16 -26.20 4.68 -2.90
C GLY A 16 -25.43 6.00 -3.07
N THR A 17 -24.13 5.94 -3.37
CA THR A 17 -23.25 7.10 -3.49
C THR A 17 -23.11 7.49 -4.96
N PRO A 18 -23.18 8.79 -5.31
CA PRO A 18 -22.94 9.24 -6.69
C PRO A 18 -21.59 8.75 -7.24
N GLU A 19 -21.56 8.36 -8.52
CA GLU A 19 -20.37 7.78 -9.17
C GLU A 19 -19.15 8.71 -9.14
N ASP A 20 -19.37 10.01 -9.30
CA ASP A 20 -18.33 11.05 -9.21
C ASP A 20 -17.70 11.12 -7.81
N VAL A 21 -18.52 10.97 -6.76
CA VAL A 21 -18.05 10.92 -5.37
C VAL A 21 -17.25 9.64 -5.10
N VAL A 22 -17.73 8.49 -5.60
CA VAL A 22 -16.99 7.22 -5.49
C VAL A 22 -15.65 7.32 -6.21
N LEU A 23 -15.63 7.86 -7.43
CA LEU A 23 -14.40 8.07 -8.20
C LEU A 23 -13.42 9.01 -7.48
N ALA A 24 -13.90 10.15 -6.98
CA ALA A 24 -13.06 11.09 -6.24
C ALA A 24 -12.48 10.47 -4.96
N ARG A 25 -13.25 9.61 -4.28
CA ARG A 25 -12.79 8.84 -3.13
C ARG A 25 -11.72 7.82 -3.53
N ALA A 26 -11.96 7.05 -4.59
CA ALA A 26 -11.02 6.06 -5.09
C ALA A 26 -9.68 6.70 -5.48
N LEU A 27 -9.70 7.85 -6.18
CA LEU A 27 -8.50 8.60 -6.53
C LEU A 27 -7.73 9.08 -5.29
N ARG A 28 -8.44 9.60 -4.29
CA ARG A 28 -7.83 10.10 -3.05
C ARG A 28 -7.16 8.98 -2.26
N GLU A 29 -7.86 7.89 -2.05
CA GLU A 29 -7.33 6.75 -1.30
C GLU A 29 -6.23 6.02 -2.09
N GLY A 30 -6.40 5.87 -3.41
CA GLY A 30 -5.38 5.34 -4.30
C GLY A 30 -4.09 6.17 -4.28
N THR A 31 -4.19 7.50 -4.34
CA THR A 31 -3.01 8.37 -4.26
C THR A 31 -2.30 8.25 -2.92
N ARG A 32 -3.06 8.17 -1.81
CA ARG A 32 -2.51 7.93 -0.47
C ARG A 32 -1.82 6.58 -0.35
N HIS A 33 -2.40 5.55 -0.96
CA HIS A 33 -1.83 4.21 -0.99
C HIS A 33 -0.52 4.19 -1.78
N LEU A 34 -0.51 4.69 -3.02
CA LEU A 34 0.69 4.76 -3.87
C LEU A 34 1.82 5.56 -3.21
N ARG A 35 1.49 6.69 -2.56
CA ARG A 35 2.50 7.47 -1.84
C ARG A 35 3.12 6.68 -0.70
N ARG A 36 2.33 5.89 0.01
CA ARG A 36 2.80 5.04 1.10
C ARG A 36 3.71 3.93 0.58
N GLU A 37 3.33 3.25 -0.49
CA GLU A 37 4.17 2.24 -1.13
C GLU A 37 5.55 2.80 -1.51
N GLN A 38 5.56 3.98 -2.15
CA GLN A 38 6.81 4.67 -2.48
C GLN A 38 7.69 4.93 -1.26
N VAL A 39 7.11 5.36 -0.13
CA VAL A 39 7.86 5.61 1.11
C VAL A 39 8.43 4.32 1.69
N LEU A 40 7.65 3.24 1.70
CA LEU A 40 8.08 1.95 2.22
C LEU A 40 9.18 1.32 1.35
N ASP A 41 9.08 1.41 0.02
CA ASP A 41 10.11 0.95 -0.91
C ASP A 41 11.45 1.65 -0.65
N ARG A 42 11.44 2.98 -0.53
CA ARG A 42 12.63 3.78 -0.18
C ARG A 42 13.19 3.40 1.19
N TYR A 43 12.31 3.12 2.16
CA TYR A 43 12.73 2.70 3.49
C TYR A 43 13.42 1.33 3.48
N LEU A 44 12.83 0.34 2.81
CA LEU A 44 13.40 -1.01 2.70
C LEU A 44 14.74 -1.01 1.97
N ARG A 45 14.89 -0.15 0.94
CA ARG A 45 16.17 0.11 0.25
C ARG A 45 17.17 0.94 1.06
N LYS A 46 16.85 1.27 2.31
CA LYS A 46 17.67 2.09 3.23
C LYS A 46 17.99 3.49 2.69
N GLU A 47 17.16 4.01 1.78
CA GLU A 47 17.30 5.36 1.22
C GLU A 47 16.78 6.45 2.18
N ILE A 48 15.92 6.07 3.13
CA ILE A 48 15.42 6.95 4.19
C ILE A 48 15.52 6.28 5.55
N ALA A 49 15.71 7.10 6.59
CA ALA A 49 15.71 6.63 7.97
C ALA A 49 14.31 6.16 8.41
N ARG A 50 14.29 5.27 9.40
CA ARG A 50 13.06 4.69 9.96
C ARG A 50 12.10 5.74 10.49
N GLU A 51 12.61 6.75 11.21
CA GLU A 51 11.81 7.83 11.77
C GLU A 51 11.15 8.66 10.67
N GLU A 52 11.83 8.86 9.54
CA GLU A 52 11.29 9.55 8.37
C GLU A 52 10.21 8.72 7.68
N ALA A 53 10.41 7.41 7.54
CA ALA A 53 9.40 6.51 7.04
C ALA A 53 8.14 6.49 7.93
N ILE A 54 8.31 6.50 9.25
CA ILE A 54 7.20 6.55 10.22
C ILE A 54 6.42 7.86 10.08
N ARG A 55 7.11 9.00 9.91
CA ARG A 55 6.44 10.30 9.71
C ARG A 55 5.60 10.33 8.44
N GLN A 56 6.10 9.75 7.34
CA GLN A 56 5.43 9.82 6.05
C GLN A 56 4.38 8.72 5.82
N ALA A 57 4.64 7.49 6.25
CA ALA A 57 3.77 6.32 6.00
C ALA A 57 2.99 5.86 7.24
N GLY A 58 3.46 6.20 8.45
CA GLY A 58 2.88 5.76 9.72
C GLY A 58 3.55 4.50 10.30
N LEU A 59 3.61 4.43 11.64
CA LEU A 59 4.29 3.37 12.39
C LEU A 59 3.79 1.96 12.04
N TYR A 60 2.48 1.80 11.88
CA TYR A 60 1.89 0.50 11.55
C TYR A 60 2.48 -0.08 10.26
N TRP A 61 2.55 0.73 9.21
CA TRP A 61 3.01 0.29 7.90
C TRP A 61 4.50 0.00 7.86
N VAL A 62 5.30 0.82 8.55
CA VAL A 62 6.73 0.55 8.71
C VAL A 62 6.96 -0.79 9.42
N LYS A 63 6.24 -1.05 10.51
CA LYS A 63 6.33 -2.35 11.22
C LYS A 63 5.90 -3.53 10.35
N GLN A 64 4.87 -3.36 9.51
CA GLN A 64 4.47 -4.43 8.58
C GLN A 64 5.54 -4.69 7.53
N ALA A 65 6.16 -3.65 6.96
CA ALA A 65 7.25 -3.79 6.00
C ALA A 65 8.46 -4.50 6.64
N GLU A 66 8.87 -4.12 7.85
CA GLU A 66 9.96 -4.77 8.60
C GLU A 66 9.67 -6.26 8.87
N ARG A 67 8.40 -6.61 9.16
CA ARG A 67 8.00 -8.01 9.37
C ARG A 67 8.06 -8.82 8.06
N GLN A 68 7.65 -8.22 6.95
CA GLN A 68 7.70 -8.86 5.64
C GLN A 68 9.14 -9.06 5.15
N GLU A 69 10.01 -8.05 5.31
CA GLU A 69 11.45 -8.15 5.02
C GLU A 69 12.07 -9.34 5.77
N ARG A 70 11.82 -9.43 7.09
CA ARG A 70 12.33 -10.54 7.91
C ARG A 70 11.81 -11.91 7.48
N ALA A 71 10.52 -12.02 7.13
CA ALA A 71 9.95 -13.29 6.66
C ALA A 71 10.63 -13.76 5.37
N VAL A 72 10.94 -12.83 4.46
CA VAL A 72 11.67 -13.14 3.21
C VAL A 72 13.12 -13.54 3.52
N GLU A 73 13.79 -12.86 4.46
CA GLU A 73 15.15 -13.23 4.90
C GLU A 73 15.18 -14.64 5.50
N GLU A 74 14.21 -14.98 6.36
CA GLU A 74 14.07 -16.31 6.96
C GLU A 74 13.86 -17.39 5.89
N ASP A 75 13.03 -17.13 4.87
CA ASP A 75 12.82 -18.04 3.74
C ASP A 75 14.10 -18.25 2.90
N ILE A 76 14.88 -17.18 2.68
CA ILE A 76 16.17 -17.26 1.98
C ILE A 76 17.18 -18.08 2.78
N GLU A 77 17.29 -17.84 4.08
CA GLU A 77 18.18 -18.61 4.96
C GLU A 77 17.81 -20.09 5.01
N TRP A 78 16.51 -20.40 5.03
CA TRP A 78 16.03 -21.77 4.95
C TRP A 78 16.47 -22.44 3.65
N ALA A 79 16.28 -21.76 2.51
CA ALA A 79 16.69 -22.27 1.20
C ALA A 79 18.20 -22.49 1.07
N GLN A 80 19.02 -21.71 1.77
CA GLN A 80 20.48 -21.87 1.79
C GLN A 80 20.98 -23.04 2.65
N LYS A 81 20.15 -23.53 3.58
CA LYS A 81 20.49 -24.66 4.48
C LYS A 81 20.08 -26.02 3.92
N MET A 82 19.40 -26.06 2.77
CA MET A 82 19.08 -27.28 2.01
C MET A 82 20.15 -27.61 0.99
#